data_AF-A0A6L7TN65-F1
#
_entry.id   AF-A0A6L7TN65-F1
#
_cell.length_a   1.000
_cell.length_b   1.000
_cell.length_c   1.000
_cell.angle_alpha   90.00
_cell.angle_beta   90.00
_cell.angle_gamma   90.00
#
_symmetry.space_group_name_H-M   'P 1'
#
loop_
_entity.id
_entity.type
_entity.pdbx_description
1 polymer ?
#
loop_
_entity_poly.entity_id
_entity_poly.type
_entity_poly.pdbx_seq_one_letter_code
_entity_poly.pdbx_strand_id
1 'polypeptide(L)' 'MGGLPYPELSDFHPKGQTTQAYDLWNEERGAGNRAIIIVDKDGVVRFRETYVPGQLPDPNDIIAEVAKLNG' A
#
# COMPACT_ATOMS: atom_id res chain seq x y z
N MET A 1 13.47 4.88 -16.03
CA MET A 1 14.46 3.79 -16.06
C MET A 1 14.21 2.95 -14.82
N GLY A 2 13.61 1.78 -15.02
CA GLY A 2 13.23 0.85 -13.97
C GLY A 2 14.41 -0.06 -13.58
N GLY A 3 14.47 -0.39 -12.30
CA GLY A 3 15.47 -1.30 -11.71
C GLY A 3 14.90 -2.05 -10.51
N LEU A 4 13.58 -2.01 -10.32
CA LEU A 4 12.89 -2.70 -9.25
C LEU A 4 12.49 -4.10 -9.75
N PRO A 5 12.72 -5.17 -8.97
CA PRO A 5 12.35 -6.53 -9.34
C PRO A 5 10.83 -6.80 -9.19
N TYR A 6 10.02 -5.75 -9.05
CA TYR A 6 8.59 -5.80 -8.81
C TYR A 6 7.87 -4.70 -9.61
N PRO A 7 6.56 -4.87 -9.89
CA PRO A 7 5.81 -3.88 -10.66
C PRO A 7 5.67 -2.55 -9.90
N GLU A 8 5.86 -1.46 -10.63
CA GLU A 8 5.51 -0.11 -10.19
C GLU A 8 4.26 0.31 -10.95
N LEU A 9 3.15 0.51 -10.22
CA LEU A 9 1.85 0.83 -10.80
C LEU A 9 1.62 2.35 -10.84
N SER A 10 0.77 2.80 -11.77
CA SER A 10 0.44 4.22 -11.95
C SER A 10 -1.06 4.48 -11.75
N ASP A 11 -1.41 5.17 -10.66
CA ASP A 11 -2.79 5.62 -10.38
C ASP A 11 -3.06 7.01 -10.98
N PHE A 12 -2.79 7.13 -12.29
CA PHE A 12 -2.72 8.41 -12.98
C PHE A 12 -4.04 8.85 -13.63
N HIS A 13 -4.81 7.92 -14.21
CA HIS A 13 -6.05 8.26 -14.90
C HIS A 13 -7.12 7.16 -14.80
N PRO A 14 -8.29 7.44 -14.21
CA PRO A 14 -8.64 8.66 -13.48
C PRO A 14 -7.70 8.89 -12.28
N LYS A 15 -7.29 10.15 -12.07
CA LYS A 15 -6.23 10.47 -11.10
C LYS A 15 -6.65 10.06 -9.69
N GLY A 16 -5.85 9.18 -9.07
CA GLY A 16 -6.07 8.77 -7.69
C GLY A 16 -7.24 7.82 -7.48
N GLN A 17 -7.88 7.28 -8.53
CA GLN A 17 -9.09 6.46 -8.38
C GLN A 17 -8.87 5.27 -7.46
N THR A 18 -7.73 4.58 -7.60
CA THR A 18 -7.43 3.41 -6.76
C THR A 18 -7.17 3.85 -5.33
N THR A 19 -6.34 4.88 -5.16
CA THR A 19 -5.99 5.42 -3.85
C THR A 19 -7.22 5.94 -3.09
N GLN A 20 -8.17 6.55 -3.78
CA GLN A 20 -9.46 6.96 -3.23
C GLN A 20 -10.30 5.76 -2.79
N ALA A 21 -10.36 4.69 -3.58
CA ALA A 21 -11.10 3.48 -3.23
C ALA A 21 -10.57 2.78 -1.97
N TYR A 22 -9.31 3.01 -1.61
CA TYR A 22 -8.70 2.52 -0.37
C TYR A 22 -8.74 3.53 0.79
N ASP A 23 -9.41 4.67 0.64
CA ASP A 23 -9.41 5.79 1.59
C ASP A 23 -7.99 6.26 1.97
N LEU A 24 -7.09 6.31 0.98
CA LEU A 24 -5.69 6.70 1.16
C LEU A 24 -5.35 8.03 0.48
N TRP A 25 -6.32 8.65 -0.20
CA TRP A 25 -6.06 9.85 -0.99
C TRP A 25 -5.80 11.07 -0.11
N ASN A 26 -4.75 11.82 -0.43
CA ASN A 26 -4.44 13.09 0.18
C ASN A 26 -4.81 14.21 -0.80
N GLU A 27 -5.93 14.88 -0.55
CA GLU A 27 -6.45 15.95 -1.42
C GLU A 27 -5.49 17.13 -1.52
N GLU A 28 -4.85 17.52 -0.42
CA GLU A 28 -3.92 18.66 -0.38
C GLU A 28 -2.69 18.41 -1.26
N ARG A 29 -2.17 17.17 -1.23
CA ARG A 29 -0.98 16.78 -1.99
C ARG A 29 -1.30 16.28 -3.40
N GLY A 30 -2.55 15.92 -3.67
CA GLY A 30 -2.97 15.29 -4.91
C GLY A 30 -2.26 13.96 -5.19
N ALA A 31 -2.02 13.17 -4.15
CA ALA A 31 -1.33 11.88 -4.17
C ALA A 31 -1.81 10.97 -3.01
N GLY A 32 -1.42 9.70 -3.01
CA GLY A 32 -1.71 8.80 -1.88
C GLY A 32 -0.85 9.07 -0.65
N ASN A 33 -1.45 8.89 0.53
CA ASN A 33 -0.72 8.73 1.78
C ASN A 33 0.15 7.47 1.71
N ARG A 34 1.27 7.48 2.44
CA ARG A 34 2.11 6.29 2.56
C ARG A 34 1.34 5.22 3.34
N ALA A 35 1.15 4.06 2.76
CA ALA A 35 0.45 2.96 3.40
C ALA A 35 0.97 1.61 2.90
N ILE A 36 0.69 0.57 3.69
CA ILE A 36 0.92 -0.82 3.34
C ILE A 36 -0.39 -1.57 3.53
N ILE A 37 -0.75 -2.36 2.52
CA ILE A 37 -1.94 -3.20 2.51
C ILE A 37 -1.47 -4.61 2.14
N ILE A 38 -1.91 -5.60 2.91
CA ILE A 38 -1.70 -7.02 2.59
C ILE A 38 -3.06 -7.63 2.28
N VAL A 39 -3.18 -8.21 1.10
CA VAL A 39 -4.38 -8.89 0.61
C VAL A 39 -4.06 -10.38 0.46
N ASP A 40 -4.92 -11.25 0.97
CA ASP A 40 -4.74 -12.69 0.83
C ASP A 40 -5.22 -13.23 -0.54
N LYS A 41 -5.15 -14.55 -0.72
CA LYS A 41 -5.54 -15.22 -1.97
C LYS A 41 -7.04 -15.20 -2.25
N ASP A 42 -7.87 -14.97 -1.24
CA ASP A 42 -9.32 -14.84 -1.38
C ASP A 42 -9.74 -13.39 -1.66
N GLY A 43 -8.77 -12.46 -1.77
CA GLY A 43 -9.00 -11.04 -2.02
C GLY A 43 -9.37 -10.25 -0.76
N VAL A 44 -9.13 -10.80 0.43
CA VAL A 44 -9.46 -10.16 1.70
C VAL A 44 -8.26 -9.35 2.20
N VAL A 45 -8.49 -8.09 2.60
CA VAL A 45 -7.49 -7.27 3.28
C VAL A 45 -7.25 -7.84 4.68
N ARG A 46 -6.03 -8.31 4.94
CA ARG A 46 -5.62 -8.89 6.23
C ARG A 46 -4.87 -7.89 7.09
N PHE A 47 -4.23 -6.91 6.47
CA PHE A 47 -3.52 -5.85 7.14
C PHE A 47 -3.60 -4.55 6.36
N ARG A 48 -3.73 -3.44 7.10
CA ARG A 48 -3.71 -2.07 6.58
C ARG A 48 -3.05 -1.19 7.62
N GLU A 49 -2.00 -0.48 7.22
CA GLU A 49 -1.39 0.56 8.04
C GLU A 49 -1.06 1.79 7.19
N THR A 50 -1.33 2.97 7.73
CA THR A 50 -1.06 4.27 7.09
C THR A 50 -0.05 5.03 7.93
N TYR A 51 0.95 5.60 7.29
CA TYR A 51 2.08 6.24 7.94
C TYR A 51 2.04 7.75 7.71
N VAL A 52 2.26 8.50 8.79
CA VAL A 52 2.41 9.95 8.71
C VAL A 52 3.78 10.33 8.13
N PRO A 53 3.94 11.53 7.57
CA PRO A 53 5.24 12.02 7.11
C PRO A 53 6.32 11.90 8.21
N GLY A 54 7.47 11.33 7.87
CA GLY A 54 8.57 11.09 8.81
C GLY A 54 8.54 9.72 9.49
N GLN A 55 7.43 8.99 9.42
CA GLN A 55 7.35 7.61 9.90
C GLN A 55 7.68 6.62 8.76
N LEU A 56 8.57 5.68 9.05
CA LEU A 56 8.89 4.56 8.16
C LEU A 56 8.16 3.29 8.63
N PRO A 57 7.69 2.46 7.71
CA PRO A 57 7.24 1.12 8.04
C PRO A 57 8.40 0.26 8.57
N ASP A 58 8.13 -0.62 9.53
CA ASP A 58 9.07 -1.66 9.95
C ASP A 58 8.92 -2.90 9.03
N PRO A 59 9.98 -3.30 8.30
CA PRO A 59 9.97 -4.49 7.47
C PRO A 59 9.60 -5.79 8.22
N ASN A 60 9.97 -5.92 9.49
CA ASN A 60 9.73 -7.14 10.26
C ASN A 60 8.25 -7.34 10.55
N ASP A 61 7.50 -6.26 10.82
CA ASP A 61 6.07 -6.32 11.06
C ASP A 61 5.32 -6.80 9.82
N ILE A 62 5.72 -6.30 8.64
CA ILE A 62 5.14 -6.69 7.36
C ILE A 62 5.43 -8.17 7.06
N ILE A 63 6.67 -8.61 7.26
CA ILE A 63 7.07 -10.01 7.03
C ILE A 63 6.31 -10.94 7.99
N ALA A 64 6.19 -10.56 9.26
CA ALA A 64 5.46 -11.32 10.26
C ALA A 64 3.97 -11.45 9.89
N GLU A 65 3.37 -10.39 9.34
CA GLU A 65 1.98 -10.43 8.89
C GLU A 65 1.78 -11.33 7.66
N VAL A 66 2.67 -11.23 6.67
CA VAL A 66 2.63 -12.13 5.49
C VAL A 66 2.83 -13.59 5.92
N ALA A 67 3.68 -13.86 6.91
CA ALA A 67 3.93 -15.22 7.40
C ALA A 67 2.66 -15.89 7.97
N LYS A 68 1.71 -15.12 8.54
CA LYS A 68 0.43 -15.64 9.03
C LYS A 68 -0.47 -16.18 7.92
N LEU A 69 -0.24 -15.78 6.67
CA LEU A 69 -1.05 -16.18 5.50
C LEU A 69 -0.52 -17.44 4.81
N ASN A 70 0.65 -17.94 5.19
CA ASN A 70 1.29 -19.12 4.59
C ASN A 70 0.95 -20.43 5.34
N GLY A 71 -0.20 -20.48 6.00
CA GLY A 71 -0.76 -21.70 6.61
C GLY A 71 -1.39 -22.66 5.61
#